data_AF-A0A7C8CM01-F1
#
_entry.id   AF-A0A7C8CM01-F1
#
_cell.length_a   1.000
_cell.length_b   1.000
_cell.length_c   1.000
_cell.angle_alpha   90.00
_cell.angle_beta   90.00
_cell.angle_gamma   90.00
#
_symmetry.space_group_name_H-M   'P 1'
#
loop_
_entity.id
_entity.type
_entity.pdbx_description
1 polymer ?
#
loop_
_entity_poly.entity_id
_entity_poly.type
_entity_poly.pdbx_seq_one_letter_code
_entity_poly.pdbx_strand_id
1 'polypeptide(L)'
;MFQTTMTDDLTDDPRKLKALIARVSSLASEYSVPSVLVGLVAEVGDTIFPEYVHYLQSALRVEDAIFRMTRERVVIHLADVDSAQAIQVLERLAEAFSDEFPSLSRPNFRTQVYEAKSDTPELRVKDILTRIFVASTFH
;
A
#
# COMPACT_ATOMS: atom_id res chain seq x y z
N MET A 1 4.00 10.92 -26.06
CA MET A 1 2.60 10.46 -26.13
C MET A 1 2.62 8.98 -25.79
N PHE A 2 2.31 8.61 -24.55
CA PHE A 2 2.20 7.21 -24.16
C PHE A 2 0.78 6.75 -24.49
N GLN A 3 0.68 5.98 -25.56
CA GLN A 3 -0.52 5.30 -25.99
C GLN A 3 -0.54 3.96 -25.25
N THR A 4 -1.09 3.95 -24.04
CA THR A 4 -1.31 2.72 -23.28
C THR A 4 -2.81 2.45 -23.28
N THR A 5 -3.15 1.33 -23.91
CA THR A 5 -4.48 0.75 -24.01
C THR A 5 -5.29 0.86 -22.72
N MET A 6 -6.34 1.68 -22.79
CA MET A 6 -7.47 1.72 -21.84
C MET A 6 -8.16 0.35 -21.82
N THR A 7 -7.66 -0.58 -21.02
CA THR A 7 -8.45 -1.66 -20.39
C THR A 7 -7.70 -2.16 -19.17
N ASP A 8 -7.24 -1.24 -18.32
CA ASP A 8 -6.63 -1.63 -17.05
C ASP A 8 -7.78 -2.03 -16.12
N ASP A 9 -7.82 -3.32 -15.80
CA ASP A 9 -8.45 -3.83 -14.60
C ASP A 9 -7.76 -3.12 -13.42
N LEU A 10 -8.20 -1.88 -13.14
CA LEU A 10 -7.57 -0.93 -12.21
C LEU A 10 -7.61 -1.42 -10.75
N THR A 11 -8.03 -2.66 -10.52
CA THR A 11 -8.19 -3.28 -9.22
C THR A 11 -7.54 -4.65 -9.28
N ASP A 12 -6.70 -4.96 -8.30
CA ASP A 12 -6.11 -6.28 -8.21
C ASP A 12 -7.17 -7.34 -7.82
N ASP A 13 -6.98 -8.53 -8.38
CA ASP A 13 -7.77 -9.72 -8.11
C ASP A 13 -7.83 -10.01 -6.59
N PRO A 14 -9.00 -10.19 -5.95
CA PRO A 14 -9.10 -10.37 -4.49
C PRO A 14 -8.33 -11.60 -3.96
N ARG A 15 -7.97 -12.53 -4.85
CA ARG A 15 -7.08 -13.66 -4.56
C ARG A 15 -5.66 -13.21 -4.24
N LYS A 16 -5.16 -12.15 -4.87
CA LYS A 16 -3.83 -11.57 -4.61
C LYS A 16 -3.76 -10.94 -3.22
N LEU A 17 -4.82 -10.29 -2.76
CA LEU A 17 -4.87 -9.78 -1.38
C LEU A 17 -4.79 -10.91 -0.36
N LYS A 18 -5.51 -12.02 -0.59
CA LYS A 18 -5.41 -13.21 0.27
C LYS A 18 -3.99 -13.77 0.28
N ALA A 19 -3.34 -13.86 -0.88
CA ALA A 19 -1.96 -14.33 -0.99
C ALA A 19 -0.97 -13.39 -0.29
N LEU A 20 -1.14 -12.07 -0.45
CA LEU A 20 -0.33 -11.05 0.20
C LEU A 20 -0.44 -11.14 1.73
N ILE A 21 -1.66 -11.27 2.25
CA ILE A 21 -1.89 -11.39 3.70
C ILE A 21 -1.37 -12.72 4.25
N ALA A 22 -1.55 -13.82 3.52
CA ALA A 22 -0.95 -15.11 3.88
C ALA A 22 0.58 -15.02 3.93
N ARG A 23 1.20 -14.28 2.99
CA ARG A 23 2.64 -14.01 2.99
C ARG A 23 3.07 -13.20 4.21
N VAL A 24 2.34 -12.15 4.56
CA VAL A 24 2.60 -11.35 5.79
C VAL A 24 2.56 -12.23 7.03
N SER A 25 1.53 -13.08 7.15
CA SER A 25 1.41 -14.00 8.30
C SER A 25 2.52 -15.03 8.34
N SER A 26 2.91 -15.60 7.20
CA SER A 26 4.02 -16.56 7.10
C SER A 26 5.35 -15.90 7.47
N LEU A 27 5.64 -14.69 6.98
CA LEU A 27 6.85 -13.94 7.31
C LEU A 27 6.93 -13.59 8.80
N ALA A 28 5.82 -13.12 9.38
CA ALA A 28 5.77 -12.77 10.80
C ALA A 28 5.85 -14.00 11.70
N SER A 29 5.17 -15.10 11.35
CA SER A 29 5.07 -16.29 12.20
C SER A 29 6.23 -17.27 12.04
N GLU A 30 6.61 -17.60 10.81
CA GLU A 30 7.62 -18.62 10.52
C GLU A 30 9.05 -18.06 10.53
N TYR A 31 9.22 -16.81 10.09
CA TYR A 31 10.54 -16.18 9.95
C TYR A 31 10.82 -15.10 10.99
N SER A 32 9.83 -14.74 11.83
CA SER A 32 9.91 -13.63 12.79
C SER A 32 10.36 -12.30 12.15
N VAL A 33 10.03 -12.10 10.86
CA VAL A 33 10.36 -10.88 10.14
C VAL A 33 9.24 -9.86 10.37
N PRO A 34 9.53 -8.68 10.93
CA PRO A 34 8.52 -7.63 11.11
C PRO A 34 7.99 -7.23 9.74
N SER A 35 6.67 -7.27 9.59
CA SER A 35 6.00 -6.99 8.33
C SER A 35 4.89 -5.99 8.56
N VAL A 36 4.83 -4.96 7.72
CA VAL A 36 3.88 -3.86 7.89
C VAL A 36 2.98 -3.77 6.68
N LEU A 37 1.69 -3.67 6.95
CA LEU A 37 0.66 -3.37 5.97
C LEU A 37 0.27 -1.91 6.09
N VAL A 38 0.36 -1.18 5.00
CA VAL A 38 0.02 0.24 4.93
C VAL A 38 -1.14 0.43 3.96
N GLY A 39 -2.27 0.92 4.44
CA GLY A 39 -3.33 1.41 3.57
C GLY A 39 -3.10 2.85 3.20
N LEU A 40 -3.22 3.15 1.92
CA LEU A 40 -3.31 4.51 1.41
C LEU A 40 -4.73 4.76 0.91
N VAL A 41 -5.28 5.91 1.29
CA VAL A 41 -6.61 6.39 0.85
C VAL A 41 -6.46 7.82 0.33
N ALA A 42 -6.70 8.03 -0.96
CA ALA A 42 -6.78 9.36 -1.55
C ALA A 42 -8.22 9.89 -1.61
N GLU A 43 -8.35 11.18 -1.92
CA GLU A 43 -9.64 11.80 -2.19
C GLU A 43 -10.25 11.28 -3.51
N VAL A 44 -11.58 11.22 -3.55
CA VAL A 44 -12.30 10.78 -4.75
C VAL A 44 -12.05 11.77 -5.88
N GLY A 45 -11.59 11.24 -7.02
CA GLY A 45 -11.25 12.06 -8.19
C GLY A 45 -9.81 12.55 -8.23
N ASP A 46 -8.96 12.16 -7.27
CA ASP A 46 -7.52 12.43 -7.35
C ASP A 46 -6.90 11.73 -8.57
N THR A 47 -6.27 12.51 -9.43
CA THR A 47 -5.61 12.04 -10.67
C THR A 47 -4.12 11.79 -10.49
N ILE A 48 -3.52 12.31 -9.42
CA ILE A 48 -2.11 12.17 -9.08
C ILE A 48 -1.89 10.86 -8.32
N PHE A 49 -2.84 10.45 -7.48
CA PHE A 49 -2.71 9.24 -6.68
C PHE A 49 -2.49 7.96 -7.49
N PRO A 50 -3.19 7.69 -8.61
CA PRO A 50 -2.89 6.53 -9.46
C PRO A 50 -1.47 6.54 -10.03
N GLU A 51 -0.97 7.72 -10.41
CA GLU A 51 0.40 7.91 -10.91
C GLU A 51 1.43 7.66 -9.79
N TYR A 52 1.16 8.17 -8.59
CA TYR A 52 1.97 7.91 -7.41
C TYR A 52 2.02 6.42 -7.06
N VAL A 53 0.88 5.72 -7.10
CA VAL A 53 0.84 4.27 -6.89
C VAL A 53 1.66 3.53 -7.95
N HIS A 54 1.60 3.96 -9.20
CA HIS A 54 2.39 3.35 -10.27
C HIS A 54 3.89 3.59 -10.08
N TYR A 55 4.27 4.79 -9.64
CA TYR A 55 5.63 5.10 -9.21
C TYR A 55 6.08 4.18 -8.06
N LEU A 56 5.26 4.02 -7.03
CA LEU A 56 5.54 3.12 -5.90
C LEU A 56 5.76 1.67 -6.36
N GLN A 57 4.98 1.17 -7.31
CA GLN A 57 5.18 -0.18 -7.86
C GLN A 57 6.57 -0.36 -8.47
N SER A 58 7.17 0.71 -9.00
CA SER A 58 8.51 0.69 -9.60
C SER A 58 9.63 0.93 -8.59
N ALA A 59 9.34 1.64 -7.50
CA ALA A 59 10.33 2.03 -6.48
C ALA A 59 10.46 1.04 -5.32
N LEU A 60 9.44 0.20 -5.08
CA LEU A 60 9.44 -0.79 -4.01
C LEU A 60 10.32 -2.01 -4.32
N ARG A 61 10.79 -2.70 -3.27
CA ARG A 61 11.63 -3.90 -3.42
C ARG A 61 10.80 -5.07 -3.91
N VAL A 62 11.47 -6.12 -4.40
CA VAL A 62 10.83 -7.36 -4.84
C VAL A 62 10.06 -8.10 -3.73
N GLU A 63 10.42 -7.84 -2.48
CA GLU A 63 9.80 -8.43 -1.29
C GLU A 63 8.54 -7.67 -0.85
N ASP A 64 8.49 -6.38 -1.18
CA ASP A 64 7.33 -5.53 -0.97
C ASP A 64 6.25 -5.87 -2.01
N ALA A 65 4.99 -5.58 -1.66
CA ALA A 65 3.89 -5.83 -2.59
C ALA A 65 2.85 -4.71 -2.50
N ILE A 66 2.28 -4.33 -3.64
CA ILE A 66 1.17 -3.39 -3.70
C ILE A 66 -0.06 -4.13 -4.18
N PHE A 67 -1.17 -3.90 -3.48
CA PHE A 67 -2.48 -4.37 -3.84
C PHE A 67 -3.40 -3.18 -4.05
N ARG A 68 -3.84 -2.97 -5.29
CA ARG A 68 -4.78 -1.89 -5.62
C ARG A 68 -6.21 -2.36 -5.37
N MET A 69 -6.91 -1.78 -4.40
CA MET A 69 -8.32 -2.11 -4.12
C MET A 69 -9.28 -1.34 -5.01
N THR A 70 -9.05 -0.04 -5.13
CA THR A 70 -9.78 0.87 -6.00
C THR A 70 -8.82 1.91 -6.54
N ARG A 71 -9.32 2.81 -7.39
CA ARG A 71 -8.51 3.91 -7.92
C ARG A 71 -7.92 4.80 -6.82
N GLU A 72 -8.62 4.95 -5.70
CA GLU A 72 -8.27 5.82 -4.57
C GLU A 72 -7.81 5.06 -3.33
N ARG A 73 -7.78 3.72 -3.37
CA ARG A 73 -7.43 2.89 -2.21
C ARG A 73 -6.44 1.80 -2.59
N VAL A 74 -5.31 1.78 -1.90
CA VAL A 74 -4.31 0.71 -2.06
C VAL A 74 -3.83 0.21 -0.71
N VAL A 75 -3.38 -1.05 -0.69
CA VAL A 75 -2.70 -1.66 0.44
C VAL A 75 -1.29 -2.00 -0.01
N ILE A 76 -0.30 -1.57 0.76
CA ILE A 76 1.12 -1.83 0.53
C ILE A 76 1.61 -2.75 1.64
N HIS A 77 2.28 -3.81 1.27
CA HIS A 77 3.06 -4.64 2.16
C HIS A 77 4.52 -4.21 2.06
N LEU A 78 5.08 -3.86 3.21
CA LEU A 78 6.50 -3.61 3.38
C LEU A 78 7.08 -4.69 4.29
N ALA A 79 8.03 -5.45 3.76
CA ALA A 79 8.71 -6.50 4.51
C ALA A 79 9.93 -5.95 5.25
N ASP A 80 10.30 -6.57 6.37
CA ASP A 80 11.50 -6.24 7.15
C ASP A 80 11.52 -4.78 7.67
N VAL A 81 10.35 -4.25 8.02
CA VAL A 81 10.21 -2.89 8.55
C VAL A 81 9.17 -2.83 9.66
N ASP A 82 9.37 -1.91 10.59
CA ASP A 82 8.38 -1.54 11.62
C ASP A 82 7.52 -0.35 11.18
N SER A 83 6.45 -0.06 11.92
CA SER A 83 5.50 1.03 11.59
C SER A 83 6.19 2.38 11.34
N ALA A 84 7.18 2.74 12.15
CA ALA A 84 7.90 4.01 12.03
C ALA A 84 8.74 4.05 10.75
N GLN A 85 9.42 2.96 10.42
CA GLN A 85 10.24 2.84 9.22
C GLN A 85 9.37 2.86 7.96
N ALA A 86 8.22 2.18 7.99
CA ALA A 86 7.25 2.19 6.90
C ALA A 86 6.77 3.61 6.56
N ILE A 87 6.49 4.43 7.57
CA ILE A 87 6.11 5.85 7.36
C ILE A 87 7.27 6.62 6.72
N GLN A 88 8.49 6.48 7.24
CA GLN A 88 9.66 7.15 6.68
C GLN A 88 9.94 6.77 5.23
N VAL A 89 9.77 5.49 4.88
CA VAL A 89 9.89 5.01 3.49
C VAL A 89 8.87 5.70 2.60
N LEU A 90 7.60 5.76 3.02
CA LEU A 90 6.54 6.39 2.24
C LEU A 90 6.72 7.91 2.11
N GLU A 91 7.14 8.60 3.17
CA GLU A 91 7.43 10.04 3.11
C GLU A 91 8.58 10.32 2.13
N ARG A 92 9.68 9.56 2.23
CA ARG A 92 10.81 9.69 1.32
C ARG A 92 10.41 9.42 -0.14
N LEU A 93 9.56 8.43 -0.38
CA LEU A 93 9.06 8.12 -1.73
C LEU A 93 8.14 9.22 -2.26
N ALA A 94 7.30 9.83 -1.41
CA ALA A 94 6.47 10.96 -1.78
C ALA A 94 7.29 12.21 -2.11
N GLU A 95 8.38 12.46 -1.38
CA GLU A 95 9.33 13.53 -1.67
C GLU A 95 10.07 13.26 -3.00
N ALA A 96 10.60 12.06 -3.19
CA ALA A 96 11.26 11.67 -4.43
C ALA A 96 10.32 11.78 -5.65
N PHE A 97 9.06 11.36 -5.51
CA PHE A 97 8.05 11.54 -6.56
C PHE A 97 7.82 13.03 -6.86
N SER A 98 7.79 13.89 -5.85
CA SER A 98 7.60 15.34 -6.05
C SER A 98 8.81 15.98 -6.73
N ASP A 99 10.01 15.45 -6.50
CA ASP A 99 11.26 15.90 -7.15
C ASP A 99 11.34 15.42 -8.62
N GLU A 100 10.96 14.17 -8.88
CA GLU A 100 10.93 13.61 -10.25
C GLU A 100 9.80 14.19 -11.11
N PHE A 101 8.66 14.51 -10.49
CA PHE A 101 7.48 15.05 -11.16
C PHE A 101 7.06 16.41 -10.58
N PRO A 102 7.89 17.47 -10.73
CA PRO A 102 7.62 18.78 -10.13
C PRO A 102 6.39 19.48 -10.71
N SER A 103 5.92 19.04 -11.89
CA SER A 103 4.67 19.50 -12.51
C SER A 103 3.42 18.91 -11.85
N LEU A 104 3.56 17.81 -11.10
CA LEU A 104 2.47 17.21 -10.33
C LEU A 104 2.51 17.78 -8.91
N SER A 105 1.33 18.05 -8.35
CA SER A 105 1.25 18.42 -6.95
C SER A 105 1.61 17.24 -6.05
N ARG A 106 2.05 17.52 -4.82
CA ARG A 106 2.32 16.46 -3.84
C ARG A 106 1.07 15.59 -3.68
N PRO A 107 1.18 14.25 -3.78
CA PRO A 107 0.03 13.37 -3.68
C PRO A 107 -0.64 13.53 -2.31
N ASN A 108 -1.96 13.72 -2.30
CA ASN A 108 -2.75 13.87 -1.08
C ASN A 108 -3.41 12.52 -0.74
N PHE A 109 -2.91 11.85 0.30
CA PHE A 109 -3.48 10.60 0.78
C PHE A 109 -3.39 10.52 2.29
N ARG A 110 -4.32 9.77 2.87
CA ARG A 110 -4.26 9.30 4.26
C ARG A 110 -3.57 7.96 4.31
N THR A 111 -2.75 7.80 5.34
CA THR A 111 -1.93 6.61 5.56
C THR A 111 -2.41 5.93 6.84
N GLN A 112 -2.72 4.64 6.78
CA GLN A 112 -3.04 3.84 7.96
C GLN A 112 -2.11 2.63 8.01
N VAL A 113 -1.40 2.47 9.12
CA VAL A 113 -0.37 1.44 9.27
C VAL A 113 -0.86 0.33 10.20
N TYR A 114 -0.60 -0.91 9.82
CA TYR A 114 -0.84 -2.10 10.60
C TYR A 114 0.41 -2.96 10.63
N GLU A 115 1.02 -3.09 11.81
CA GLU A 115 2.19 -3.92 12.03
C GLU A 115 1.78 -5.34 12.40
N ALA A 116 2.19 -6.31 11.59
CA ALA A 116 2.06 -7.73 11.91
C ALA A 116 3.28 -8.16 12.73
N LYS A 117 3.03 -8.52 13.99
CA LYS A 117 4.05 -9.10 14.89
C LYS A 117 3.93 -10.62 14.94
N SER A 118 5.00 -11.31 15.31
CA SER A 118 5.06 -12.77 15.43
C SER A 118 4.03 -13.37 16.39
N ASP A 119 3.49 -12.58 17.33
CA ASP A 119 2.44 -12.99 18.29
C ASP A 119 1.01 -12.76 17.75
N THR A 120 0.87 -12.26 16.52
CA THR A 120 -0.44 -11.91 15.97
C THR A 120 -1.16 -13.17 15.50
N PRO A 121 -2.40 -13.45 15.97
CA PRO A 121 -3.16 -14.60 15.52
C PRO A 121 -3.45 -14.51 14.01
N GLU A 122 -3.81 -15.66 13.41
CA GLU A 122 -4.11 -15.81 11.97
C GLU A 122 -4.83 -14.58 11.41
N LEU A 123 -4.10 -13.81 10.58
CA LEU A 123 -4.58 -12.54 10.08
C LEU A 123 -5.63 -12.78 9.00
N ARG A 124 -6.88 -12.44 9.32
CA ARG A 124 -7.96 -12.47 8.33
C ARG A 124 -7.96 -11.18 7.52
N VAL A 125 -8.12 -11.33 6.20
CA VAL A 125 -8.20 -10.22 5.26
C VAL A 125 -9.21 -9.15 5.68
N LYS A 126 -10.39 -9.59 6.12
CA LYS A 126 -11.45 -8.66 6.55
C LYS A 126 -11.03 -7.82 7.75
N ASP A 127 -10.38 -8.41 8.75
CA ASP A 127 -9.96 -7.71 9.96
C ASP A 127 -8.87 -6.69 9.67
N ILE A 128 -7.91 -7.02 8.81
CA ILE A 128 -6.88 -6.09 8.35
C ILE A 128 -7.51 -4.93 7.59
N LEU A 129 -8.32 -5.22 6.56
CA LEU A 129 -8.97 -4.17 5.77
C LEU A 129 -9.84 -3.28 6.66
N THR A 130 -10.53 -3.86 7.63
CA THR A 130 -11.34 -3.10 8.58
C THR A 130 -10.45 -2.19 9.42
N ARG A 131 -9.33 -2.67 9.98
CA ARG A 131 -8.40 -1.83 10.76
C ARG A 131 -7.75 -0.73 9.93
N ILE A 132 -7.40 -1.05 8.69
CA ILE A 132 -6.74 -0.11 7.77
C ILE A 132 -7.71 0.97 7.28
N PHE A 133 -8.96 0.61 6.93
CA PHE A 133 -9.89 1.51 6.25
C PHE A 133 -11.07 2.03 7.11
N VAL A 134 -11.47 1.37 8.21
CA VAL A 134 -12.59 1.86 9.05
C VAL A 134 -12.23 3.14 9.81
N ALA A 135 -10.97 3.28 10.23
CA ALA A 135 -10.49 4.52 10.83
C ALA A 135 -10.43 5.69 9.81
N SER A 136 -10.57 5.40 8.52
CA SER A 136 -10.57 6.37 7.42
C SER A 136 -11.97 6.68 6.88
N THR A 137 -13.04 6.43 7.65
CA THR A 137 -14.38 6.89 7.28
C THR A 137 -14.38 8.43 7.24
N PHE A 138 -14.21 9.00 6.04
CA PHE A 138 -14.52 10.39 5.76
C PHE A 138 -16.00 10.60 6.07
N HIS A 139 -16.26 11.46 7.05
CA HIS A 139 -17.60 11.90 7.43
C HIS A 139 -17.81 13.34 6.97
#